data_AF-A0A3D5IS06-F1
#
_entry.id   AF-A0A3D5IS06-F1
#
_cell.length_a   1.000
_cell.length_b   1.000
_cell.length_c   1.000
_cell.angle_alpha   90.00
_cell.angle_beta   90.00
_cell.angle_gamma   90.00
#
_symmetry.space_group_name_H-M   'P 1'
#
loop_
_entity.id
_entity.type
_entity.pdbx_description
1 polymer ?
#
loop_
_entity_poly.entity_id
_entity_poly.type
_entity_poly.pdbx_seq_one_letter_code
_entity_poly.pdbx_strand_id
1 'polypeptide(L)'
;MKTVQDYLNGGACDIAPLLSLVLGKSNTQLYAQNDYALGDKQQQQLENFIQQREQGVPFAYLSGKKGFYHLDFKVTKDTLIPRP
;
A
#
# COMPACT_ATOMS: atom_id res chain seq x y z
N MET A 1 8.60 -15.61 -9.58
CA MET A 1 7.95 -14.86 -8.49
C MET A 1 8.75 -13.59 -8.28
N LYS A 2 8.10 -12.43 -8.17
CA LYS A 2 8.78 -11.17 -7.89
C LYS A 2 8.98 -10.99 -6.38
N THR A 3 10.12 -10.46 -5.99
CA THR A 3 10.47 -10.14 -4.60
C THR A 3 10.01 -8.74 -4.23
N VAL A 4 9.98 -8.42 -2.94
CA VAL A 4 9.75 -7.05 -2.45
C VAL A 4 10.76 -6.09 -3.08
N GLN A 5 12.03 -6.47 -3.20
CA GLN A 5 13.09 -5.66 -3.81
C GLN A 5 12.78 -5.29 -5.28
N ASP A 6 12.23 -6.23 -6.06
CA ASP A 6 11.89 -6.00 -7.46
C ASP A 6 10.85 -4.87 -7.62
N TYR A 7 9.87 -4.82 -6.71
CA TYR A 7 8.85 -3.78 -6.70
C TYR A 7 9.38 -2.44 -6.17
N LEU A 8 10.20 -2.46 -5.11
CA LEU A 8 10.79 -1.24 -4.54
C LEU A 8 11.71 -0.51 -5.53
N ASN A 9 12.42 -1.25 -6.39
CA ASN A 9 13.27 -0.69 -7.44
C ASN A 9 12.49 -0.08 -8.62
N GLY A 10 11.20 -0.38 -8.76
CA GLY A 10 10.37 0.06 -9.88
C GLY A 10 10.03 1.56 -9.90
N GLY A 11 10.43 2.34 -8.89
CA GLY A 11 10.32 3.80 -8.87
C GLY A 11 8.90 4.36 -8.69
N ALA A 12 7.88 3.52 -8.53
CA ALA A 12 6.52 3.96 -8.29
C ALA A 12 6.37 4.55 -6.87
N CYS A 13 5.94 5.81 -6.76
CA CYS A 13 5.89 6.56 -5.49
C CYS A 13 5.11 5.86 -4.36
N ASP A 14 4.06 5.11 -4.70
CA ASP A 14 3.18 4.48 -3.70
C ASP A 14 3.49 2.99 -3.46
N ILE A 15 4.52 2.42 -4.09
CA ILE A 15 4.70 0.96 -4.10
C ILE A 15 4.99 0.39 -2.70
N ALA A 16 5.82 1.06 -1.91
CA ALA A 16 6.15 0.60 -0.55
C ALA A 16 4.92 0.61 0.39
N PRO A 17 4.11 1.68 0.46
CA PRO A 17 2.83 1.65 1.16
C PRO A 17 1.86 0.57 0.68
N LEU A 18 1.77 0.31 -0.63
CA LEU A 18 0.89 -0.74 -1.16
C LEU A 18 1.36 -2.14 -0.75
N LEU A 19 2.67 -2.40 -0.85
CA LEU A 19 3.28 -3.64 -0.34
C LEU A 19 3.04 -3.83 1.15
N SER A 20 3.13 -2.73 1.92
CA SER A 20 2.84 -2.74 3.36
C SER A 20 1.40 -3.20 3.64
N LEU A 21 0.43 -2.71 2.87
CA LEU A 21 -0.97 -3.13 2.98
C LEU A 21 -1.18 -4.60 2.62
N VAL A 22 -0.54 -5.09 1.56
CA VAL A 22 -0.67 -6.48 1.10
C VAL A 22 -0.02 -7.46 2.09
N LEU A 23 1.15 -7.11 2.61
CA LEU A 23 1.96 -8.01 3.43
C LEU A 23 1.70 -7.86 4.94
N GLY A 24 0.97 -6.82 5.36
CA GLY A 24 0.76 -6.52 6.78
C GLY A 24 2.06 -6.16 7.52
N LYS A 25 3.05 -5.62 6.80
CA LYS A 25 4.38 -5.28 7.31
C LYS A 25 4.59 -3.77 7.30
N SER A 26 5.32 -3.23 8.25
CA SER A 26 5.73 -1.82 8.21
C SER A 26 6.74 -1.56 7.07
N ASN A 27 6.87 -0.31 6.62
CA ASN A 27 7.87 0.05 5.61
C ASN A 27 9.29 -0.41 6.03
N THR A 28 9.66 -0.22 7.30
CA THR A 28 10.95 -0.67 7.83
C THR A 28 11.14 -2.18 7.68
N GLN A 29 10.10 -2.97 7.95
CA GLN A 29 10.14 -4.42 7.79
C GLN A 29 10.27 -4.83 6.32
N LEU A 30 9.67 -4.08 5.38
CA LEU A 30 9.83 -4.35 3.95
C LEU A 30 11.28 -4.17 3.50
N TYR A 31 11.94 -3.08 3.91
CA TYR A 31 13.34 -2.85 3.57
C TYR A 31 14.29 -3.83 4.27
N ALA A 32 13.99 -4.23 5.51
CA ALA A 32 14.78 -5.22 6.23
C ALA A 32 14.62 -6.65 5.68
N GLN A 33 13.52 -6.95 4.97
CA GLN A 33 13.19 -8.27 4.43
C GLN A 33 12.80 -8.18 2.94
N ASN A 34 13.59 -7.45 2.17
CA ASN A 34 13.34 -7.14 0.76
C ASN A 34 13.47 -8.37 -0.17
N ASP A 35 14.17 -9.42 0.25
CA ASP A 35 14.29 -10.69 -0.48
C ASP A 35 13.01 -11.55 -0.43
N TYR A 36 11.99 -11.13 0.32
CA TYR A 36 10.73 -11.87 0.42
C TYR A 36 10.04 -11.98 -0.94
N ALA A 37 9.85 -13.22 -1.42
CA ALA A 37 9.11 -13.52 -2.64
C ALA A 37 7.59 -13.48 -2.39
N LEU A 38 6.86 -12.70 -3.19
CA LEU A 38 5.41 -12.63 -3.09
C LEU A 38 4.78 -13.89 -3.72
N GLY A 39 3.85 -14.52 -3.00
CA GLY A 39 3.00 -15.57 -3.56
C GLY A 39 1.93 -15.02 -4.51
N ASP A 40 1.31 -15.89 -5.30
CA ASP A 40 0.38 -15.48 -6.37
C ASP A 40 -0.78 -14.62 -5.87
N LYS A 41 -1.37 -14.98 -4.72
CA LYS A 41 -2.44 -14.18 -4.09
C LYS A 41 -1.98 -12.77 -3.70
N GLN A 42 -0.76 -12.64 -3.17
CA GLN A 42 -0.20 -11.35 -2.78
C GLN A 42 0.10 -10.49 -4.01
N GLN A 43 0.64 -11.10 -5.07
CA GLN A 43 0.87 -10.42 -6.35
C GLN A 43 -0.45 -9.92 -6.95
N GLN A 44 -1.48 -10.76 -6.99
CA GLN A 44 -2.79 -10.39 -7.51
C GLN A 44 -3.43 -9.26 -6.70
N GLN A 45 -3.32 -9.31 -5.36
CA GLN A 45 -3.82 -8.24 -4.50
C GLN A 45 -3.07 -6.93 -4.71
N LEU A 46 -1.74 -6.99 -4.84
CA LEU A 46 -0.91 -5.82 -5.12
C LEU A 46 -1.29 -5.19 -6.46
N GLU A 47 -1.46 -6.00 -7.50
CA GLU A 47 -1.83 -5.52 -8.84
C GLU A 47 -3.20 -4.86 -8.86
N ASN A 48 -4.18 -5.42 -8.14
CA ASN A 48 -5.48 -4.78 -7.96
C ASN A 48 -5.36 -3.39 -7.29
N PHE A 49 -4.52 -3.26 -6.25
CA PHE A 49 -4.31 -1.95 -5.63
C PHE A 49 -3.58 -0.97 -6.55
N ILE A 50 -2.60 -1.43 -7.34
CA ILE A 50 -1.91 -0.61 -8.34
C ILE A 50 -2.93 -0.08 -9.37
N GLN A 51 -3.76 -0.96 -9.94
CA GLN A 51 -4.80 -0.57 -10.90
C GLN A 51 -5.76 0.46 -10.31
N GLN A 52 -6.19 0.29 -9.06
CA GLN A 52 -7.03 1.28 -8.39
C GLN A 52 -6.31 2.63 -8.19
N ARG A 53 -5.01 2.63 -7.85
CA ARG A 53 -4.21 3.87 -7.74
C ARG A 53 -4.07 4.57 -9.08
N GLU A 54 -3.85 3.83 -10.16
CA GLU A 54 -3.78 4.35 -11.53
C GLU A 54 -5.11 4.97 -11.98
N GLN A 55 -6.24 4.42 -11.54
CA GLN A 55 -7.58 4.99 -11.76
C GLN A 55 -7.89 6.21 -10.87
N GLY A 56 -6.93 6.65 -10.05
CA GLY A 56 -7.09 7.82 -9.18
C GLY A 56 -7.75 7.54 -7.83
N VAL A 57 -8.00 6.28 -7.46
CA VAL A 57 -8.55 5.93 -6.13
C VAL A 57 -7.56 6.34 -5.05
N PRO A 58 -7.91 7.22 -4.11
CA PRO A 58 -6.99 7.65 -3.06
C PRO A 58 -6.47 6.49 -2.20
N PHE A 59 -5.16 6.52 -1.88
CA PHE A 59 -4.55 5.50 -1.01
C PHE A 59 -5.28 5.32 0.33
N ALA A 60 -5.80 6.40 0.92
CA ALA A 60 -6.52 6.35 2.20
C ALA A 60 -7.77 5.45 2.14
N TYR A 61 -8.43 5.36 0.98
CA TYR A 61 -9.56 4.44 0.80
C TYR A 61 -9.11 3.00 0.62
N LEU A 62 -7.93 2.77 0.02
CA LEU A 62 -7.34 1.43 -0.08
C LEU A 62 -6.87 0.91 1.29
N SER A 63 -6.24 1.78 2.08
CA SER A 63 -5.79 1.46 3.44
C SER A 63 -6.93 1.42 4.46
N GLY A 64 -8.07 2.03 4.13
CA GLY A 64 -9.22 2.23 5.02
C GLY A 64 -8.94 3.18 6.19
N LYS A 65 -7.80 3.89 6.18
CA LYS A 65 -7.39 4.77 7.27
C LYS A 65 -6.66 6.03 6.82
N LYS A 66 -6.80 7.10 7.60
CA LYS A 66 -6.09 8.37 7.42
C LYS A 66 -5.71 8.97 8.78
N GLY A 67 -4.43 9.21 8.97
CA GLY A 67 -3.94 10.02 10.08
C GLY A 67 -4.32 11.50 9.91
N PHE A 68 -4.78 12.12 10.99
CA PHE A 68 -5.17 13.52 11.06
C PHE A 68 -4.86 14.07 12.46
N TYR A 69 -3.96 15.06 12.53
CA TYR A 69 -3.28 15.44 13.77
C TYR A 69 -2.65 14.23 14.47
N HIS A 70 -3.01 13.98 15.73
CA HIS A 70 -2.49 12.88 16.56
C HIS A 70 -3.42 11.64 16.55
N LEU A 71 -4.43 11.62 15.66
CA LEU A 71 -5.45 10.57 15.60
C LEU A 71 -5.40 9.82 14.27
N ASP A 72 -5.74 8.54 14.32
CA ASP A 72 -5.99 7.70 13.16
C ASP A 72 -7.50 7.51 12.97
N PHE A 73 -8.01 7.92 11.82
CA PHE A 73 -9.41 7.76 11.47
C PHE A 73 -9.60 6.59 10.51
N LYS A 74 -10.65 5.81 10.73
CA LYS A 74 -11.21 4.93 9.70
C LYS A 74 -11.86 5.81 8.63
N VAL A 75 -11.53 5.56 7.37
CA VAL A 75 -12.13 6.24 6.21
C VAL A 75 -12.70 5.23 5.24
N THR A 76 -13.75 5.63 4.53
CA THR A 76 -14.39 4.83 3.50
C THR A 76 -14.67 5.69 2.27
N LYS A 77 -15.06 5.06 1.17
CA LYS A 77 -15.48 5.76 -0.06
C LYS A 77 -16.67 6.72 0.16
N ASP A 78 -17.44 6.51 1.23
CA ASP A 78 -18.65 7.29 1.56
C ASP A 78 -18.32 8.52 2.44
N THR A 79 -17.04 8.77 2.73
CA THR A 79 -16.56 9.85 3.59
C THR A 79 -15.51 10.70 2.89
N LEU A 80 -15.43 12.00 3.21
CA LEU A 80 -14.29 12.82 2.77
C LEU A 80 -13.01 12.44 3.54
N ILE A 81 -11.88 12.45 2.85
CA ILE A 81 -10.56 12.21 3.47
C ILE A 81 -10.14 13.47 4.24
N PRO A 82 -9.88 13.37 5.57
CA PRO A 82 -9.39 14.51 6.36
C PRO A 82 -8.11 15.13 5.78
N ARG A 83 -8.11 16.46 5.70
CA ARG A 83 -6.97 17.28 5.23
C ARG A 83 -6.53 18.21 6.37
N PRO A 84 -5.22 18.31 6.68
CA PRO A 84 -4.68 19.23 7.69
C PRO A 84 -4.98 20.70 7.39
#